data_AF-A0A414P824-F1
#
_entry.id   AF-A0A414P824-F1
#
_cell.length_a   1.000
_cell.length_b   1.000
_cell.length_c   1.000
_cell.angle_alpha   90.00
_cell.angle_beta   90.00
_cell.angle_gamma   90.00
#
_symmetry.space_group_name_H-M   'P 1'
#
loop_
_entity.id
_entity.type
_entity.pdbx_description
1 polymer ?
#
loop_
_entity_poly.entity_id
_entity_poly.type
_entity_poly.pdbx_seq_one_letter_code
_entity_poly.pdbx_strand_id
1 'polypeptide(L)'
;MIRKINFEVDENLIKSDLKNDTIPRELLDNGDIVMAEFEFSSDWDNAVKVAQFSKGNTEYDPQILEHGITCVIPKEALDGGFFRIAVLGKTRTGKHLRTYSKLITV
;
A
#
# COMPACT_ATOMS: atom_id res chain seq x y z
N MET A 1 2.96 -10.65 -16.13
CA MET A 1 1.53 -10.52 -15.78
C MET A 1 1.41 -9.48 -14.66
N ILE A 2 0.26 -8.81 -14.52
CA ILE A 2 0.04 -7.86 -13.41
C ILE A 2 -0.83 -8.57 -12.36
N ARG A 3 -0.41 -8.53 -11.10
CA ARG A 3 -1.16 -9.04 -9.96
C ARG A 3 -1.56 -7.88 -9.07
N LYS A 4 -2.77 -7.91 -8.52
CA LYS A 4 -3.29 -6.84 -7.67
C LYS A 4 -3.60 -7.39 -6.28
N ILE A 5 -3.29 -6.58 -5.26
CA ILE A 5 -3.69 -6.78 -3.87
C ILE A 5 -4.59 -5.61 -3.50
N ASN A 6 -5.76 -5.89 -2.96
CA ASN A 6 -6.72 -4.85 -2.59
C ASN A 6 -6.53 -4.43 -1.13
N PHE A 7 -6.54 -3.13 -0.92
CA PHE A 7 -6.44 -2.51 0.40
C PHE A 7 -7.62 -1.57 0.64
N GLU A 8 -8.42 -1.87 1.65
CA GLU A 8 -9.47 -0.98 2.13
C GLU A 8 -8.85 -0.02 3.16
N VAL A 9 -9.01 1.28 2.94
CA VAL A 9 -8.52 2.34 3.81
C VAL A 9 -9.72 3.08 4.39
N ASP A 10 -9.93 2.89 5.68
CA ASP A 10 -10.99 3.55 6.42
C ASP A 10 -10.41 4.28 7.63
N GLU A 11 -10.69 5.58 7.73
CA GLU A 11 -10.06 6.50 8.68
C GLU A 11 -8.52 6.37 8.66
N ASN A 12 -7.93 5.80 9.71
CA ASN A 12 -6.49 5.56 9.86
C ASN A 12 -6.12 4.07 9.81
N LEU A 13 -7.04 3.20 9.36
CA LEU A 13 -6.84 1.76 9.29
C LEU A 13 -6.68 1.28 7.85
N ILE A 14 -5.89 0.22 7.69
CA ILE A 14 -5.75 -0.51 6.41
C ILE A 14 -6.15 -1.97 6.66
N LYS A 15 -7.05 -2.49 5.83
CA LYS A 15 -7.34 -3.92 5.71
C LYS A 15 -6.88 -4.40 4.35
N SER A 16 -6.37 -5.63 4.28
CA SER A 16 -6.03 -6.27 3.02
C SER A 16 -7.03 -7.39 2.72
N ASP A 17 -7.23 -7.70 1.45
CA ASP A 17 -7.98 -8.88 1.00
C ASP A 17 -7.19 -10.20 1.13
N LEU A 18 -5.92 -10.11 1.54
CA LEU A 18 -5.04 -11.25 1.72
C LEU A 18 -5.47 -12.10 2.91
N LYS A 19 -5.40 -13.42 2.73
CA LYS A 19 -5.56 -14.36 3.84
C LYS A 19 -4.41 -14.17 4.83
N ASN A 20 -4.74 -13.79 6.06
CA ASN A 20 -3.77 -13.52 7.13
C ASN A 20 -2.68 -12.50 6.75
N ASP A 21 -3.03 -11.50 5.92
CA ASP A 21 -2.09 -10.47 5.45
C ASP A 21 -0.82 -11.05 4.80
N THR A 22 -0.95 -12.21 4.15
CA THR A 22 0.16 -12.95 3.53
C THR A 22 -0.02 -13.00 2.02
N ILE A 23 0.99 -12.55 1.28
CA ILE A 23 1.01 -12.65 -0.18
C ILE A 23 1.20 -14.12 -0.57
N PRO A 24 0.30 -14.70 -1.38
CA PRO A 24 0.47 -16.05 -1.88
C PRO A 24 1.73 -16.18 -2.75
N ARG A 25 2.47 -17.28 -2.61
CA ARG A 25 3.73 -17.52 -3.35
C ARG A 25 3.53 -17.47 -4.86
N GLU A 26 2.37 -17.91 -5.36
CA GLU A 26 2.05 -17.84 -6.79
C GLU A 26 2.03 -16.41 -7.35
N LEU A 27 1.92 -15.37 -6.51
CA LEU A 27 2.01 -13.97 -6.93
C LEU A 27 3.45 -13.46 -7.06
N LEU A 28 4.43 -14.19 -6.52
CA LEU A 28 5.84 -13.77 -6.44
C LEU A 28 6.73 -14.45 -7.50
N ASP A 29 6.32 -15.61 -8.03
CA ASP A 29 7.25 -16.56 -8.65
C ASP A 29 7.72 -16.26 -10.09
N ASN A 30 7.35 -15.14 -10.74
CA ASN A 30 7.58 -15.02 -12.20
C ASN A 30 8.05 -13.63 -12.71
N GLY A 31 8.63 -12.78 -11.86
CA GLY A 31 8.97 -11.41 -12.27
C GLY A 31 7.75 -10.55 -12.61
N ASP A 32 6.58 -10.97 -12.13
CA ASP A 32 5.32 -10.26 -12.25
C ASP A 32 5.37 -8.93 -11.47
N ILE A 33 4.61 -7.96 -11.96
CA ILE A 33 4.43 -6.68 -11.26
C ILE A 33 3.29 -6.86 -10.28
N VAL A 34 3.57 -6.69 -8.99
CA VAL A 34 2.55 -6.67 -7.94
C VAL A 34 2.14 -5.22 -7.70
N MET A 35 0.84 -4.95 -7.85
CA MET A 35 0.24 -3.65 -7.62
C MET A 35 -0.60 -3.67 -6.34
N ALA A 36 -0.57 -2.57 -5.61
CA ALA A 36 -1.55 -2.27 -4.58
C ALA A 36 -2.67 -1.46 -5.22
N GLU A 37 -3.91 -1.89 -5.02
CA GLU A 37 -5.13 -1.16 -5.37
C GLU A 37 -5.86 -0.79 -4.08
N PHE A 38 -6.27 0.46 -3.96
CA PHE A 38 -6.81 1.02 -2.73
C PHE A 38 -8.25 1.48 -2.93
N GLU A 39 -9.10 1.12 -1.97
CA GLU A 39 -10.43 1.67 -1.80
C GLU A 39 -10.42 2.57 -0.56
N PHE A 40 -10.83 3.82 -0.70
CA PHE A 40 -10.76 4.80 0.38
C PHE A 40 -12.15 5.20 0.86
N SER A 41 -12.32 5.32 2.18
CA SER A 41 -13.48 5.98 2.75
C SER A 41 -13.49 7.48 2.45
N SER A 42 -14.66 8.11 2.59
CA SER A 42 -14.89 9.52 2.22
C SER A 42 -14.04 10.53 2.99
N ASP A 43 -13.44 10.14 4.12
CA ASP A 43 -12.50 10.98 4.87
C ASP A 43 -11.25 11.37 4.08
N TRP A 44 -10.94 10.58 3.05
CA TRP A 44 -9.80 10.74 2.16
C TRP A 44 -10.17 11.46 0.86
N ASP A 45 -11.41 11.90 0.71
CA ASP A 45 -11.85 12.68 -0.44
C ASP A 45 -11.06 13.99 -0.53
N ASN A 46 -10.73 14.40 -1.76
CA ASN A 46 -9.95 15.61 -2.05
C ASN A 46 -8.53 15.64 -1.46
N ALA A 47 -8.04 14.52 -0.90
CA ALA A 47 -6.65 14.36 -0.52
C ALA A 47 -5.82 13.85 -1.70
N VAL A 48 -4.63 14.43 -1.88
CA VAL A 48 -3.54 13.79 -2.62
C VAL A 48 -2.99 12.69 -1.74
N LYS A 49 -2.81 11.49 -2.31
CA LYS A 49 -2.50 10.27 -1.58
C LYS A 49 -1.21 9.64 -2.11
N VAL A 50 -0.39 9.14 -1.20
CA VAL A 50 0.80 8.34 -1.52
C VAL A 50 0.86 7.11 -0.62
N ALA A 51 1.36 6.00 -1.15
CA ALA A 51 1.66 4.80 -0.38
C ALA A 51 3.14 4.82 0.05
N GLN A 52 3.37 4.72 1.35
CA GLN A 52 4.69 4.55 1.93
C GLN A 52 4.92 3.06 2.21
N PHE A 53 6.04 2.53 1.72
CA PHE A 53 6.48 1.17 1.99
C PHE A 53 7.74 1.21 2.87
N SER A 54 7.86 0.27 3.80
CA SER A 54 9.06 0.13 4.62
C SER A 54 9.32 -1.30 5.05
N LYS A 55 10.57 -1.61 5.37
CA LYS A 55 11.01 -2.91 5.89
C LYS A 55 12.04 -2.71 6.99
N GLY A 56 11.70 -3.10 8.22
CA GLY A 56 12.53 -2.82 9.38
C GLY A 56 12.75 -1.31 9.54
N ASN A 57 14.02 -0.88 9.45
CA ASN A 57 14.43 0.54 9.51
C ASN A 57 14.63 1.18 8.12
N THR A 58 14.40 0.43 7.05
CA THR A 58 14.50 0.92 5.68
C THR A 58 13.15 1.44 5.22
N GLU A 59 13.07 2.72 4.89
CA GLU A 59 11.93 3.29 4.18
C GLU A 59 12.25 3.35 2.69
N TYR A 60 11.29 2.97 1.85
CA TYR A 60 11.39 3.09 0.41
C TYR A 60 10.74 4.41 -0.05
N ASP A 61 11.08 4.86 -1.24
CA ASP A 61 10.48 6.05 -1.83
C ASP A 61 8.94 5.91 -1.86
N PRO A 62 8.19 6.90 -1.34
CA PRO A 62 6.74 6.88 -1.38
C PRO A 62 6.22 6.83 -2.82
N GLN A 63 5.25 5.95 -3.07
CA GLN A 63 4.65 5.76 -4.37
C GLN A 63 3.42 6.66 -4.50
N ILE A 64 3.39 7.50 -5.53
CA ILE A 64 2.19 8.27 -5.88
C ILE A 64 1.14 7.29 -6.36
N LEU A 65 -0.11 7.45 -5.89
CA LEU A 65 -1.20 6.63 -6.37
C LEU A 65 -1.66 7.13 -7.75
N GLU A 66 -1.40 6.34 -8.78
CA GLU A 66 -1.96 6.54 -10.12
C GLU A 66 -3.49 6.52 -10.04
N HIS A 67 -4.11 7.51 -10.68
CA HIS A 67 -5.55 7.78 -10.60
C HIS A 67 -6.10 7.91 -9.17
N GLY A 68 -5.22 8.12 -8.19
CA GLY A 68 -5.55 8.22 -6.77
C GLY A 68 -5.79 6.88 -6.06
N ILE A 69 -5.65 5.74 -6.74
CA ILE A 69 -6.04 4.43 -6.18
C ILE A 69 -5.04 3.30 -6.40
N THR A 70 -4.05 3.41 -7.29
CA THR A 70 -3.15 2.28 -7.59
C THR A 70 -1.69 2.66 -7.55
N CYS A 71 -0.82 1.77 -7.09
CA CYS A 71 0.62 1.91 -7.27
C CYS A 71 1.31 0.55 -7.38
N VAL A 72 2.55 0.56 -7.88
CA VAL A 72 3.41 -0.64 -7.89
C VAL A 72 4.03 -0.81 -6.51
N ILE A 73 3.99 -2.04 -5.97
CA ILE A 73 4.73 -2.37 -4.75
C ILE A 73 6.22 -2.48 -5.13
N PRO A 74 7.14 -1.74 -4.46
CA PRO A 74 8.57 -1.82 -4.74
C PRO A 74 9.08 -3.26 -4.65
N LYS A 75 9.90 -3.68 -5.61
CA LYS A 75 10.43 -5.06 -5.64
C LYS A 75 11.26 -5.37 -4.39
N GLU A 76 11.96 -4.37 -3.88
CA GLU A 76 12.78 -4.42 -2.69
C GLU A 76 11.95 -4.63 -1.41
N ALA A 77 10.66 -4.23 -1.42
CA ALA A 77 9.73 -4.50 -0.33
C ALA A 77 9.18 -5.92 -0.37
N LEU A 78 9.04 -6.49 -1.57
CA LEU A 78 8.64 -7.89 -1.78
C LEU A 78 9.80 -8.85 -1.47
N ASP A 79 11.05 -8.39 -1.55
CA ASP A 79 12.19 -9.20 -1.20
C ASP A 79 12.36 -9.30 0.32
N GLY A 80 12.03 -10.46 0.89
CA GLY A 80 12.47 -10.88 2.22
C GLY A 80 11.44 -10.83 3.36
N GLY A 81 10.38 -11.63 3.23
CA GLY A 81 9.55 -12.16 4.31
C GLY A 81 8.45 -11.24 4.82
N PHE A 82 8.67 -9.94 4.89
CA PHE A 82 7.62 -8.96 5.20
C PHE A 82 7.99 -7.53 4.81
N PHE A 83 6.97 -6.69 4.66
CA PHE A 83 7.07 -5.24 4.62
C PHE A 83 5.92 -4.60 5.40
N ARG A 84 5.98 -3.28 5.56
CA ARG A 84 4.90 -2.45 6.09
C ARG A 84 4.44 -1.47 5.04
N ILE A 85 3.13 -1.24 5.00
CA ILE A 85 2.49 -0.26 4.15
C ILE A 85 1.72 0.76 4.99
N ALA A 86 1.80 2.03 4.64
CA ALA A 86 0.95 3.08 5.17
C ALA A 86 0.51 4.01 4.05
N VAL A 87 -0.64 4.65 4.19
CA VAL A 87 -1.08 5.69 3.26
C VAL A 87 -0.97 7.04 3.93
N LEU A 88 -0.37 7.99 3.22
CA LEU A 88 -0.22 9.38 3.63
C LEU A 88 -1.08 10.24 2.72
N GLY A 89 -1.79 11.20 3.30
CA GLY A 89 -2.69 12.10 2.58
C GLY A 89 -2.46 13.55 2.94
N LYS A 90 -2.66 14.44 1.98
CA LYS A 90 -2.74 15.89 2.23
C LYS A 90 -3.91 16.49 1.48
N THR A 91 -4.81 17.16 2.20
CA THR A 91 -5.94 17.87 1.61
C THR A 91 -5.51 19.26 1.11
N ARG A 92 -6.31 19.87 0.23
CA ARG A 92 -6.10 21.27 -0.21
C ARG A 92 -6.12 22.28 0.95
N THR A 93 -6.84 21.98 2.03
CA THR A 93 -6.89 22.81 3.24
C THR A 93 -5.66 22.65 4.13
N GLY A 94 -4.72 21.76 3.78
CA GLY A 94 -3.50 21.50 4.55
C GLY A 94 -3.65 20.45 5.65
N LYS A 95 -4.80 19.78 5.77
CA LYS A 95 -4.98 18.66 6.70
C LYS A 95 -4.09 17.50 6.25
N HIS A 96 -3.32 16.95 7.19
CA HIS A 96 -2.55 15.74 6.98
C HIS A 96 -3.37 14.53 7.45
N LEU A 97 -3.42 13.50 6.60
CA LEU A 97 -4.03 12.21 6.89
C LEU A 97 -2.93 11.16 6.89
N ARG A 98 -3.05 10.17 7.77
CA ARG A 98 -2.10 9.08 7.87
C ARG A 98 -2.78 7.85 8.46
N THR A 99 -2.56 6.71 7.83
CA THR A 99 -2.93 5.42 8.42
C THR A 99 -1.84 4.93 9.38
N TYR A 100 -2.21 4.03 10.29
CA TYR A 100 -1.24 3.15 10.91
C TYR A 100 -0.60 2.25 9.85
N SER A 101 0.64 1.83 10.12
CA SER A 101 1.33 0.88 9.26
C SER A 101 0.73 -0.51 9.40
N LYS A 102 0.43 -1.14 8.27
CA LYS A 102 -0.04 -2.52 8.16
C LYS A 102 1.13 -3.40 7.75
N LEU A 103 1.36 -4.49 8.48
CA LEU A 103 2.38 -5.47 8.13
C LEU A 103 1.80 -6.47 7.12
N ILE A 104 2.55 -6.71 6.04
CA ILE A 104 2.24 -7.69 5.00
C ILE A 104 3.38 -8.69 4.97
N THR A 105 3.04 -9.98 5.06
CA THR A 105 3.98 -11.09 4.98
C THR A 105 4.14 -11.48 3.51
N VAL A 106 5.37 -11.78 3.10
CA VAL A 106 5.74 -12.14 1.72
C VAL A 106 6.29 -13.55 1.67
#